data_AF-A0A1I7SFL2-F1
#
_entry.id   AF-A0A1I7SFL2-F1
#
_cell.length_a   1.000
_cell.length_b   1.000
_cell.length_c   1.000
_cell.angle_alpha   90.00
_cell.angle_beta   90.00
_cell.angle_gamma   90.00
#
_symmetry.space_group_name_H-M   'P 1'
#
loop_
_entity.id
_entity.type
_entity.pdbx_description
1 polymer ?
#
loop_
_entity_poly.entity_id
_entity_poly.type
_entity_poly.pdbx_seq_one_letter_code
_entity_poly.pdbx_strand_id
1 'polypeptide(L)'
;MKFAIVLLLSLIAFAVPTAADPFQPNSKLGKELLDLTEERINQHSNSSYYQKITKYIDGEIKGGELMLQAKFRIEMGHTNCLKSRKDCKTAGKVTTKKRTYYQVEIQVSYRIQHSRVSFQPIPKPDVSGKSTTISIS
;
A
#
# COMPACT_ATOMS: atom_id res chain seq x y z
N MET A 1 39.93 14.64 49.59
CA MET A 1 39.31 13.30 49.49
C MET A 1 38.46 13.25 48.23
N LYS A 2 38.55 12.15 47.49
CA LYS A 2 38.10 11.98 46.11
C LYS A 2 36.58 11.82 46.00
N PHE A 3 36.07 12.32 44.87
CA PHE A 3 34.71 12.39 44.38
C PHE A 3 33.94 11.06 44.42
N ALA A 4 32.66 11.12 44.82
CA ALA A 4 31.68 10.09 44.54
C ALA A 4 30.53 10.71 43.75
N ILE A 5 30.72 10.82 42.43
CA ILE A 5 29.64 11.10 41.48
C ILE A 5 28.91 9.78 41.29
N VAL A 6 27.78 9.62 41.98
CA VAL A 6 26.86 8.50 41.76
C VAL A 6 26.25 8.69 40.37
N LEU A 7 26.75 7.92 39.41
CA LEU A 7 26.19 7.79 38.07
C LEU A 7 24.74 7.30 38.18
N LEU A 8 23.79 8.21 38.03
CA LEU A 8 22.45 7.88 37.52
C LEU A 8 22.63 7.47 36.06
N LEU A 9 22.83 6.18 35.82
CA LEU A 9 22.62 5.58 34.50
C LEU A 9 21.10 5.53 34.27
N SER A 10 20.57 6.63 33.77
CA SER A 10 19.27 6.66 33.09
C SER A 10 19.32 5.64 31.96
N LEU A 11 18.74 4.46 32.20
CA LEU A 11 18.35 3.49 31.17
C LEU A 11 17.33 4.18 30.26
N ILE A 12 17.82 4.93 29.29
CA ILE A 12 17.07 5.25 28.10
C ILE A 12 16.98 3.92 27.34
N ALA A 13 15.92 3.17 27.61
CA ALA A 13 15.48 2.13 26.70
C ALA A 13 15.17 2.83 25.38
N PHE A 14 16.15 2.89 24.48
CA PHE A 14 15.92 3.26 23.10
C PHE A 14 14.91 2.25 22.58
N ALA A 15 13.65 2.69 22.45
CA ALA A 15 12.65 1.98 21.67
C ALA A 15 13.22 1.88 20.26
N VAL A 16 13.88 0.76 19.96
CA VAL A 16 14.30 0.44 18.59
C VAL A 16 13.01 0.44 17.80
N PRO A 17 12.80 1.39 16.86
CA PRO A 17 11.62 1.33 16.03
C PRO A 17 11.63 -0.05 15.37
N THR A 18 10.57 -0.83 15.58
CA THR A 18 10.40 -2.11 14.91
C THR A 18 10.61 -1.85 13.42
N ALA A 19 11.67 -2.45 12.86
CA ALA A 19 12.09 -2.17 11.51
C ALA A 19 10.91 -2.50 10.57
N ALA A 20 10.60 -1.58 9.68
CA ALA A 20 9.56 -1.79 8.70
C ALA A 20 10.06 -2.79 7.67
N ASP A 21 9.31 -3.87 7.47
CA ASP A 21 9.67 -4.84 6.44
C ASP A 21 9.28 -4.29 5.06
N PRO A 22 10.07 -4.56 4.01
CA PRO A 22 9.66 -4.23 2.65
C PRO A 22 8.34 -4.90 2.31
N PHE A 23 7.40 -4.14 1.74
CA PHE A 23 6.13 -4.72 1.29
C PHE A 23 6.39 -5.67 0.12
N GLN A 24 5.90 -6.90 0.23
CA GLN A 24 6.07 -7.95 -0.78
C GLN A 24 4.80 -8.09 -1.63
N PRO A 25 4.69 -7.42 -2.79
CA PRO A 25 3.45 -7.39 -3.56
C PRO A 25 3.03 -8.74 -4.13
N ASN A 26 3.99 -9.66 -4.32
CA ASN A 26 3.73 -10.99 -4.87
C ASN A 26 3.41 -12.05 -3.81
N SER A 27 3.54 -11.71 -2.51
CA SER A 27 3.12 -12.59 -1.42
C SER A 27 1.58 -12.72 -1.39
N LYS A 28 1.05 -13.76 -0.76
CA LYS A 28 -0.41 -13.94 -0.62
C LYS A 28 -1.06 -12.71 0.01
N LEU A 29 -0.52 -12.25 1.13
CA LEU A 29 -0.98 -11.04 1.82
C LEU A 29 -0.85 -9.78 0.94
N GLY A 30 0.29 -9.63 0.25
CA GLY A 30 0.51 -8.49 -0.64
C GLY A 30 -0.53 -8.39 -1.75
N LYS A 31 -0.87 -9.53 -2.39
CA LYS A 31 -1.93 -9.59 -3.41
C LYS A 31 -3.30 -9.25 -2.83
N GLU A 32 -3.64 -9.78 -1.67
CA GLU A 32 -4.91 -9.48 -0.98
C GLU A 32 -5.04 -7.99 -0.63
N LEU A 33 -3.94 -7.34 -0.22
CA LEU A 33 -3.92 -5.91 0.09
C LEU A 33 -3.99 -5.03 -1.17
N LEU A 34 -3.35 -5.42 -2.26
CA LEU A 34 -3.45 -4.73 -3.55
C LEU A 34 -4.86 -4.88 -4.14
N ASP A 35 -5.46 -6.06 -4.05
CA ASP A 35 -6.83 -6.33 -4.47
C ASP A 35 -7.84 -5.46 -3.71
N LEU A 36 -7.71 -5.41 -2.39
CA LEU A 36 -8.53 -4.55 -1.55
C LEU A 36 -8.35 -3.07 -1.93
N THR A 37 -7.12 -2.64 -2.20
CA THR A 37 -6.84 -1.26 -2.62
C THR A 37 -7.53 -0.90 -3.93
N GLU A 38 -7.44 -1.78 -4.93
CA GLU A 38 -8.09 -1.58 -6.23
C GLU A 38 -9.62 -1.47 -6.06
N GLU A 39 -10.21 -2.33 -5.23
CA GLU A 39 -11.64 -2.29 -4.91
C GLU A 39 -12.02 -0.95 -4.26
N ARG A 40 -11.31 -0.53 -3.20
CA ARG A 40 -11.63 0.69 -2.45
C ARG A 40 -11.47 1.95 -3.30
N ILE A 41 -10.45 2.03 -4.14
CA ILE A 41 -10.29 3.18 -5.05
C ILE A 41 -11.42 3.21 -6.08
N ASN A 42 -11.83 2.06 -6.63
CA ASN A 42 -12.94 2.02 -7.57
C ASN A 42 -14.29 2.38 -6.93
N GLN A 43 -14.52 2.01 -5.68
CA GLN A 43 -15.73 2.40 -4.93
C GLN A 43 -15.82 3.92 -4.71
N HIS A 44 -14.71 4.61 -4.48
CA HIS A 44 -14.68 6.06 -4.22
C HIS A 44 -14.48 6.93 -5.47
N SER A 45 -14.05 6.34 -6.58
CA SER A 45 -13.77 7.07 -7.82
C SER A 45 -15.07 7.45 -8.55
N ASN A 46 -15.17 8.72 -8.98
CA ASN A 46 -16.29 9.22 -9.80
C ASN A 46 -16.24 8.74 -11.27
N SER A 47 -15.21 7.99 -11.68
CA SER A 47 -15.11 7.43 -13.03
C SER A 47 -16.18 6.34 -13.26
N SER A 48 -16.88 6.40 -14.40
CA SER A 48 -17.76 5.31 -14.85
C SER A 48 -16.98 4.04 -15.23
N TYR A 49 -15.70 4.21 -15.57
CA TYR A 49 -14.80 3.10 -15.93
C TYR A 49 -14.01 2.61 -14.73
N TYR A 50 -13.82 1.30 -14.68
CA TYR A 50 -12.98 0.62 -13.71
C TYR A 50 -11.51 0.97 -13.95
N GLN A 51 -10.76 1.14 -12.86
CA GLN A 51 -9.32 1.39 -12.88
C GLN A 51 -8.59 0.17 -12.33
N LYS A 52 -7.47 -0.19 -12.94
CA LYS A 52 -6.61 -1.27 -12.47
C LYS A 52 -5.27 -0.75 -11.98
N ILE A 53 -4.71 -1.39 -10.97
CA ILE A 53 -3.31 -1.21 -10.58
C ILE A 53 -2.45 -1.74 -11.73
N THR A 54 -1.70 -0.86 -12.37
CA THR A 54 -0.77 -1.22 -13.46
C THR A 54 0.63 -1.49 -12.94
N LYS A 55 0.97 -0.92 -11.78
CA LYS A 55 2.32 -0.97 -11.24
C LYS A 55 2.33 -0.75 -9.74
N TYR A 56 3.13 -1.54 -9.06
CA TYR A 56 3.59 -1.23 -7.70
C TYR A 56 4.93 -0.51 -7.79
N ILE A 57 5.08 0.54 -7.00
CA ILE A 57 6.29 1.37 -7.01
C ILE A 57 7.20 0.91 -5.88
N ASP A 58 6.77 1.13 -4.64
CA ASP A 58 7.45 0.74 -3.42
C ASP A 58 6.48 0.78 -2.24
N GLY A 59 6.97 0.36 -1.07
CA GLY A 59 6.16 0.29 0.13
C GLY A 59 6.81 -0.51 1.24
N GLU A 60 6.24 -0.34 2.42
CA GLU A 60 6.64 -0.96 3.65
C GLU A 60 5.42 -1.54 4.35
N ILE A 61 5.65 -2.57 5.15
CA ILE A 61 4.67 -3.17 6.04
C ILE A 61 5.26 -3.17 7.44
N LYS A 62 4.51 -2.62 8.39
CA LYS A 62 4.89 -2.54 9.80
C LYS A 62 3.85 -3.29 10.60
N GLY A 63 4.26 -4.16 11.50
CA GLY A 63 3.31 -4.80 12.38
C GLY A 63 3.91 -5.86 13.29
N GLY A 64 3.19 -6.13 14.36
CA GLY A 64 3.36 -7.33 15.19
C GLY A 64 2.09 -8.18 15.16
N GLU A 65 1.96 -9.17 16.03
CA GLU A 65 0.82 -10.12 16.05
C GLU A 65 -0.57 -9.46 16.10
N LEU A 66 -0.69 -8.23 16.65
CA LEU A 66 -1.98 -7.59 16.94
C LEU A 66 -2.37 -6.46 15.98
N MET A 67 -1.42 -5.85 15.26
CA MET A 67 -1.71 -4.72 14.39
C MET A 67 -0.71 -4.68 13.25
N LEU A 68 -1.23 -4.76 12.02
CA LEU A 68 -0.45 -4.65 10.81
C LEU A 68 -0.89 -3.41 10.03
N GLN A 69 0.09 -2.65 9.58
CA GLN A 69 -0.07 -1.45 8.79
C GLN A 69 0.76 -1.57 7.51
N ALA A 70 0.14 -1.39 6.35
CA ALA A 70 0.84 -1.36 5.08
C ALA A 70 0.79 0.07 4.52
N LYS A 71 1.93 0.55 4.01
CA LYS A 71 2.04 1.84 3.32
C LYS A 71 2.80 1.65 2.02
N PHE A 72 2.17 1.95 0.89
CA PHE A 72 2.78 1.73 -0.42
C PHE A 72 2.29 2.72 -1.47
N ARG A 73 3.03 2.81 -2.57
CA ARG A 73 2.72 3.64 -3.73
C ARG A 73 2.39 2.77 -4.94
N ILE A 74 1.33 3.14 -5.65
CA ILE A 74 0.85 2.42 -6.83
C ILE A 74 0.56 3.37 -7.99
N GLU A 75 0.64 2.81 -9.19
CA GLU A 75 0.13 3.40 -10.42
C GLU A 75 -1.18 2.71 -10.80
N MET A 76 -2.18 3.50 -11.20
CA MET A 76 -3.43 3.00 -11.76
C MET A 76 -3.67 3.51 -13.18
N GLY A 77 -4.32 2.66 -13.99
CA GLY A 77 -4.76 2.98 -15.35
C GLY A 77 -6.25 2.73 -15.53
N HIS A 78 -6.91 3.58 -16.32
CA HIS A 78 -8.31 3.33 -16.70
C HIS A 78 -8.41 2.16 -17.67
N THR A 79 -9.42 1.32 -17.44
CA THR A 79 -9.77 0.21 -18.31
C THR A 79 -10.92 0.59 -19.25
N ASN A 80 -11.18 -0.27 -20.24
CA ASN A 80 -12.38 -0.21 -21.07
C ASN A 80 -13.64 -0.80 -20.41
N CYS A 81 -13.59 -1.20 -19.13
CA CYS A 81 -14.71 -1.83 -18.46
C CYS A 81 -15.52 -0.82 -17.64
N LEU A 82 -16.84 -0.79 -17.84
CA LEU A 82 -17.76 0.02 -17.02
C LEU A 82 -17.95 -0.64 -15.66
N LYS A 83 -17.86 0.12 -14.56
CA LYS A 83 -18.00 -0.41 -13.19
C LYS A 83 -19.32 -1.15 -12.92
N SER A 84 -20.35 -0.92 -13.73
CA SER A 84 -21.62 -1.65 -13.67
C SER A 84 -21.52 -3.12 -14.09
N ARG A 85 -20.43 -3.54 -14.76
CA ARG A 85 -20.17 -4.94 -15.09
C ARG A 85 -19.53 -5.68 -13.91
N LYS A 86 -20.00 -6.90 -13.64
CA LYS A 86 -19.60 -7.72 -12.50
C LYS A 86 -18.15 -8.22 -12.58
N ASP A 87 -17.59 -8.33 -13.79
CA ASP A 87 -16.32 -9.00 -14.08
C ASP A 87 -15.18 -8.03 -14.45
N CYS A 88 -15.31 -6.72 -14.18
CA CYS A 88 -14.28 -5.75 -14.59
C CYS A 88 -12.89 -6.00 -14.02
N LYS A 89 -12.80 -6.61 -12.84
CA LYS A 89 -11.52 -6.98 -12.24
C LYS A 89 -10.75 -7.96 -13.12
N THR A 90 -11.41 -8.93 -13.73
CA THR A 90 -10.76 -9.92 -14.61
C THR A 90 -10.76 -9.47 -16.07
N ALA A 91 -11.91 -9.04 -16.60
CA ALA A 91 -12.09 -8.72 -18.02
C ALA A 91 -11.55 -7.34 -18.45
N GLY A 92 -11.39 -6.40 -17.52
CA GLY A 92 -10.97 -5.03 -17.82
C GLY A 92 -9.56 -4.98 -18.40
N LYS A 93 -9.42 -4.37 -19.59
CA LYS A 93 -8.12 -4.11 -20.22
C LYS A 93 -7.77 -2.64 -20.06
N VAL A 94 -6.56 -2.34 -19.60
CA VAL A 94 -6.07 -0.95 -19.52
C VAL A 94 -5.89 -0.41 -20.93
N THR A 95 -6.70 0.58 -21.31
CA THR A 95 -6.72 1.12 -22.68
C THR A 95 -6.15 2.53 -22.78
N THR A 96 -6.06 3.23 -21.67
CA THR A 96 -5.55 4.60 -21.65
C THR A 96 -4.04 4.63 -21.42
N LYS A 97 -3.35 5.66 -21.92
CA LYS A 97 -1.96 5.97 -21.53
C LYS A 97 -1.89 6.82 -20.26
N LYS A 98 -2.99 7.47 -19.88
CA LYS A 98 -3.08 8.27 -18.66
C LYS A 98 -2.90 7.37 -17.44
N ARG A 99 -2.09 7.84 -16.48
CA ARG A 99 -1.81 7.16 -15.23
C ARG A 99 -2.11 8.09 -14.06
N THR A 100 -2.69 7.51 -13.02
CA THR A 100 -2.92 8.18 -11.75
C THR A 100 -2.11 7.45 -10.70
N TYR A 101 -1.38 8.19 -9.87
CA TYR A 101 -0.52 7.63 -8.85
C TYR A 101 -1.14 7.87 -7.49
N TYR A 102 -1.06 6.88 -6.60
CA TYR A 102 -1.60 6.99 -5.25
C TYR A 102 -0.55 6.56 -4.22
N GLN A 103 -0.51 7.28 -3.10
CA GLN A 103 -0.01 6.74 -1.84
C GLN A 103 -1.18 6.10 -1.11
N VAL A 104 -0.99 4.88 -0.63
CA VAL A 104 -2.01 4.05 0.00
C VAL A 104 -1.53 3.66 1.38
N GLU A 105 -2.41 3.74 2.36
CA GLU A 105 -2.18 3.30 3.73
C GLU A 105 -3.35 2.40 4.17
N ILE A 106 -3.02 1.20 4.64
CA ILE A 106 -3.97 0.20 5.11
C ILE A 106 -3.69 -0.11 6.57
N GLN A 107 -4.70 0.04 7.42
CA GLN A 107 -4.71 -0.50 8.78
C GLN A 107 -5.46 -1.83 8.76
N VAL A 108 -4.72 -2.93 8.88
CA VAL A 108 -5.25 -4.28 8.72
C VAL A 108 -5.95 -4.74 9.99
N SER A 109 -7.23 -5.07 9.83
CA SER A 109 -8.06 -5.69 10.87
C SER A 109 -7.93 -7.21 10.81
N TYR A 110 -8.49 -7.92 11.80
CA TYR A 110 -8.51 -9.40 11.83
C TYR A 110 -8.99 -10.06 10.52
N ARG A 111 -9.91 -9.41 9.79
CA ARG A 111 -10.26 -9.75 8.41
C ARG A 111 -9.81 -8.64 7.47
N ILE A 112 -8.95 -8.97 6.50
CA ILE A 112 -8.38 -8.00 5.55
C ILE A 112 -9.46 -7.18 4.83
N GLN A 113 -10.57 -7.80 4.46
CA GLN A 113 -11.69 -7.12 3.78
C GLN A 113 -12.29 -5.95 4.59
N HIS A 114 -12.20 -6.03 5.93
CA HIS A 114 -12.69 -5.00 6.87
C HIS A 114 -11.61 -3.98 7.25
N SER A 115 -10.43 -4.05 6.62
CA SER A 115 -9.34 -3.14 6.89
C SER A 115 -9.68 -1.73 6.43
N ARG A 116 -9.21 -0.74 7.17
CA ARG A 116 -9.35 0.66 6.77
C ARG A 116 -8.29 0.97 5.72
N VAL A 117 -8.74 1.34 4.52
CA VAL A 117 -7.88 1.77 3.42
C VAL A 117 -8.05 3.27 3.24
N SER A 118 -6.94 4.00 3.24
CA SER A 118 -6.87 5.40 2.87
C SER A 118 -5.91 5.56 1.70
N PHE A 119 -6.24 6.45 0.76
CA PHE A 119 -5.40 6.71 -0.40
C PHE A 119 -5.46 8.18 -0.76
N GLN A 120 -4.33 8.69 -1.25
CA GLN A 120 -4.19 10.07 -1.67
C GLN A 120 -3.50 10.12 -3.04
N PRO A 121 -4.02 10.88 -4.01
CA PRO A 121 -3.32 11.11 -5.26
C PRO A 121 -1.96 11.74 -4.99
N ILE A 122 -0.93 11.28 -5.69
CA ILE A 122 0.42 11.83 -5.63
C ILE A 122 0.89 12.21 -7.04
N PRO A 123 1.86 13.14 -7.20
CA PRO A 123 2.49 13.36 -8.48
C PRO A 123 3.16 12.06 -8.96
N LYS A 124 3.38 11.96 -10.28
CA LYS A 124 4.17 10.86 -10.84
C LYS A 124 5.50 10.81 -10.10
N PRO A 125 5.83 9.70 -9.43
CA PRO A 125 7.01 9.67 -8.60
C PRO A 125 8.26 9.61 -9.50
N ASP A 126 9.23 10.46 -9.18
CA ASP A 126 10.56 10.49 -9.79
C ASP A 126 11.37 9.27 -9.32
N VAL A 127 11.03 8.06 -9.76
CA VAL A 127 11.76 6.86 -9.30
C VAL A 127 12.77 6.38 -10.33
N SER A 128 14.03 6.70 -10.05
CA SER A 128 15.22 5.95 -10.43
C SER A 128 15.42 4.68 -9.58
N GLY A 129 14.35 4.12 -8.99
CA GLY A 129 14.37 2.97 -8.08
C GLY A 129 13.51 1.80 -8.58
N LYS A 130 13.94 0.57 -8.27
CA LYS A 130 13.40 -0.71 -8.79
C LYS A 130 11.88 -0.74 -8.84
N SER A 131 11.34 -0.70 -10.04
CA SER A 131 9.91 -0.68 -10.28
C SER A 131 9.48 -2.05 -10.82
N THR A 132 8.52 -2.71 -10.17
CA THR A 132 8.07 -4.05 -10.56
C THR A 132 6.69 -3.96 -11.20
N THR A 133 6.60 -4.35 -12.47
CA THR A 133 5.30 -4.60 -13.12
C THR A 133 4.67 -5.81 -12.46
N ILE A 134 3.44 -5.68 -11.96
CA ILE A 134 2.69 -6.80 -11.38
C ILE A 134 1.49 -7.07 -12.27
N SER A 135 1.30 -8.33 -12.64
CA SER A 135 0.05 -8.82 -13.21
C SER A 135 -0.86 -9.22 -12.06
N ILE A 136 -1.89 -8.40 -11.79
CA ILE A 136 -2.98 -8.77 -10.90
C ILE A 136 -4.06 -9.39 -11.79
N SER A 137 -4.27 -10.70 -11.62
CA SER A 137 -5.24 -11.50 -12.36
C SER A 137 -6.60 -11.49 -11.67
#